data_AF-A0A2S1LLD8-F1
#
_entry.id   AF-A0A2S1LLD8-F1
#
_cell.length_a   1.000
_cell.length_b   1.000
_cell.length_c   1.000
_cell.angle_alpha   90.00
_cell.angle_beta   90.00
_cell.angle_gamma   90.00
#
_symmetry.space_group_name_H-M   'P 1'
#
loop_
_entity.id
_entity.type
_entity.pdbx_description
1 polymer ?
#
loop_
_entity_poly.entity_id
_entity_poly.type
_entity_poly.pdbx_seq_one_letter_code
_entity_poly.pdbx_strand_id
1 'polypeptide(L)'
;MSVRYTVISLLIFIVVICGCNSSSAVYGSKTVDRELENNDTIRMLWNNRLTKKSWIFLNQDTGLIFEKASHLEEAHEVGNPGNVWPYKYSCSNGDTISASNKAAPSVKAVSWNYSENQWRKNPGYEISINRDKSRVINPIEFLFKNNAKKAVDSDLLREIGLVFDHWPERFRDGSWNDGLWSFRKGYRIAEFSEIRPLLKVKMDNYSAPILAAEGRGAYISVDFRFAYYDEGGKIIRSDLIGVVFANFFNLDFNLNPNDAIFWQDFISDPTSRRILLSAEKLGFDFLGSSRSDNEYRTITFDYIPLIKEYLPEPPEGYTFDDAIVRGLDIYSGSRGTDISFWLKDVQLNGMP
;
A
#
# COMPACT_ATOMS: atom_id res chain seq x y z
N MET A 1 -15.45 -61.35 40.08
CA MET A 1 -14.63 -60.45 39.24
C MET A 1 -15.58 -59.46 38.59
N SER A 2 -15.60 -58.23 39.10
CA SER A 2 -16.54 -57.18 38.70
C SER A 2 -15.76 -56.07 38.01
N VAL A 3 -16.16 -55.76 36.78
CA VAL A 3 -15.58 -54.75 35.91
C VAL A 3 -16.08 -53.38 36.37
N ARG A 4 -15.17 -52.48 36.76
CA ARG A 4 -15.47 -51.08 37.05
C ARG A 4 -15.17 -50.23 35.81
N TYR A 5 -16.21 -49.64 35.23
CA TYR A 5 -16.12 -48.48 34.34
C TYR A 5 -16.59 -47.25 35.10
N THR A 6 -15.77 -46.19 35.11
CA THR A 6 -16.15 -44.84 35.57
C THR A 6 -15.71 -43.87 34.47
N VAL A 7 -16.59 -43.58 33.52
CA VAL A 7 -17.37 -42.34 33.35
C VAL A 7 -16.52 -41.08 33.21
N ILE A 8 -16.24 -40.71 31.95
CA ILE A 8 -15.85 -39.36 31.54
C ILE A 8 -17.15 -38.53 31.42
N SER A 9 -17.26 -37.48 32.23
CA SER A 9 -18.40 -36.54 32.18
C SER A 9 -18.29 -35.61 30.97
N LEU A 10 -19.24 -35.75 30.05
CA LEU A 10 -19.49 -34.84 28.93
C LEU A 10 -20.53 -33.80 29.40
N LEU A 11 -20.10 -32.56 29.64
CA LEU A 11 -21.00 -31.47 30.00
C LEU A 11 -21.58 -30.85 28.72
N ILE A 12 -22.84 -31.19 28.45
CA ILE A 12 -23.70 -30.61 27.42
C ILE A 12 -24.15 -29.23 27.91
N PHE A 13 -23.70 -28.16 27.26
CA PHE A 13 -24.33 -26.85 27.38
C PHE A 13 -25.41 -26.70 26.31
N ILE A 14 -26.66 -26.72 26.77
CA ILE A 14 -27.86 -26.37 26.02
C ILE A 14 -27.83 -24.86 25.77
N VAL A 15 -27.71 -24.46 24.50
CA VAL A 15 -27.95 -23.06 24.08
C VAL A 15 -29.45 -22.89 23.88
N VAL A 16 -30.06 -22.14 24.78
CA VAL A 16 -31.43 -21.62 24.66
C VAL A 16 -31.41 -20.49 23.63
N ILE A 17 -32.01 -20.74 22.45
CA ILE A 17 -32.29 -19.70 21.47
C ILE A 17 -33.60 -19.02 21.89
N CYS A 18 -33.49 -17.92 22.63
CA CYS A 18 -34.57 -16.96 22.76
C CYS A 18 -34.43 -15.92 21.64
N GLY A 19 -35.29 -16.04 20.63
CA GLY A 19 -35.46 -15.01 19.62
C GLY A 19 -36.08 -13.75 20.20
N CYS A 20 -35.59 -12.59 19.78
CA CYS A 20 -36.32 -11.34 19.89
C CYS A 20 -36.50 -10.78 18.47
N ASN A 21 -37.72 -10.94 17.97
CA ASN A 21 -38.26 -10.12 16.89
C ASN A 21 -38.27 -8.67 17.35
N SER A 22 -37.49 -7.81 16.70
CA SER A 22 -37.81 -6.39 16.64
C SER A 22 -37.67 -5.92 15.20
N SER A 23 -38.83 -5.52 14.67
CA SER A 23 -39.09 -4.60 13.57
C SER A 23 -37.89 -4.18 12.71
N SER A 24 -38.00 -4.55 11.44
CA SER A 24 -37.43 -3.89 10.27
C SER A 24 -37.48 -2.35 10.38
N ALA A 25 -36.44 -1.77 10.98
CA ALA A 25 -36.05 -0.41 10.71
C ALA A 25 -35.29 -0.44 9.38
N VAL A 26 -36.02 -0.04 8.33
CA VAL A 26 -35.47 0.43 7.06
C VAL A 26 -34.54 1.61 7.39
N TYR A 27 -33.27 1.32 7.71
CA TYR A 27 -32.22 2.33 7.68
C TYR A 27 -31.83 2.51 6.21
N GLY A 28 -32.18 3.68 5.69
CA GLY A 28 -32.10 4.05 4.30
C GLY A 28 -30.78 3.66 3.65
N SER A 29 -30.89 2.79 2.65
CA SER A 29 -29.98 2.84 1.52
C SER A 29 -30.08 4.21 0.84
N LYS A 30 -28.97 4.62 0.21
CA LYS A 30 -28.83 5.74 -0.74
C LYS A 30 -28.41 7.11 -0.19
N THR A 31 -27.24 7.24 0.46
CA THR A 31 -26.55 8.55 0.46
C THR A 31 -25.04 8.53 0.73
N VAL A 32 -24.32 7.48 0.34
CA VAL A 32 -22.84 7.51 0.31
C VAL A 32 -22.41 6.85 -1.01
N ASP A 33 -21.47 7.46 -1.74
CA ASP A 33 -20.93 7.07 -3.07
C ASP A 33 -21.56 7.64 -4.35
N ARG A 34 -22.51 8.59 -4.31
CA ARG A 34 -22.90 9.34 -5.54
C ARG A 34 -22.07 10.59 -5.83
N GLU A 35 -21.12 10.95 -4.97
CA GLU A 35 -20.24 12.09 -5.21
C GLU A 35 -18.92 11.65 -5.87
N LEU A 36 -18.88 11.81 -7.20
CA LEU A 36 -17.72 11.94 -8.09
C LEU A 36 -17.13 10.65 -8.70
N GLU A 37 -17.98 9.85 -9.35
CA GLU A 37 -17.63 9.39 -10.70
C GLU A 37 -18.01 10.54 -11.64
N ASN A 38 -17.05 11.37 -12.02
CA ASN A 38 -17.21 12.11 -13.27
C ASN A 38 -17.12 11.04 -14.37
N ASN A 39 -17.91 11.13 -15.44
CA ASN A 39 -17.91 10.12 -16.51
C ASN A 39 -16.50 9.81 -17.07
N ASP A 40 -15.53 10.70 -16.83
CA ASP A 40 -14.16 10.60 -17.33
C ASP A 40 -13.12 10.15 -16.29
N THR A 41 -13.46 9.89 -15.02
CA THR A 41 -12.45 9.49 -14.01
C THR A 41 -13.01 8.61 -12.89
N ILE A 42 -12.42 7.43 -12.72
CA ILE A 42 -12.73 6.45 -11.68
C ILE A 42 -11.66 6.50 -10.60
N ARG A 43 -12.06 6.85 -9.36
CA ARG A 43 -11.17 6.83 -8.19
C ARG A 43 -11.08 5.42 -7.63
N MET A 44 -9.92 4.78 -7.73
CA MET A 44 -9.79 3.36 -7.39
C MET A 44 -9.69 3.12 -5.87
N LEU A 45 -9.11 4.05 -5.13
CA LEU A 45 -8.96 3.97 -3.68
C LEU A 45 -10.22 4.46 -2.95
N TRP A 46 -10.62 3.80 -1.87
CA TRP A 46 -11.80 4.23 -1.12
C TRP A 46 -11.50 5.52 -0.32
N ASN A 47 -10.37 5.59 0.37
CA ASN A 47 -9.86 6.80 1.03
C ASN A 47 -8.99 7.58 0.05
N ASN A 48 -9.50 7.83 -1.16
CA ASN A 48 -8.77 8.60 -2.15
C ASN A 48 -8.38 9.95 -1.55
N ARG A 49 -7.13 10.39 -1.77
CA ARG A 49 -6.50 11.57 -1.15
C ARG A 49 -6.11 11.40 0.32
N LEU A 50 -6.33 10.25 0.95
CA LEU A 50 -6.03 9.97 2.36
C LEU A 50 -6.54 11.07 3.30
N THR A 51 -7.84 11.32 3.26
CA THR A 51 -8.46 12.39 4.08
C THR A 51 -8.88 11.93 5.47
N LYS A 52 -8.96 10.61 5.67
CA LYS A 52 -9.37 9.95 6.92
C LYS A 52 -8.21 9.26 7.62
N LYS A 53 -8.18 9.32 8.95
CA LYS A 53 -7.30 8.50 9.80
C LYS A 53 -7.71 7.03 9.83
N SER A 54 -7.27 6.30 8.80
CA SER A 54 -7.51 4.87 8.65
C SER A 54 -6.28 4.16 8.08
N TRP A 55 -5.30 3.84 8.92
CA TRP A 55 -4.13 3.04 8.56
C TRP A 55 -3.61 2.21 9.72
N ILE A 56 -2.94 1.12 9.36
CA ILE A 56 -2.13 0.33 10.31
C ILE A 56 -0.66 0.42 9.94
N PHE A 57 0.22 0.31 10.92
CA PHE A 57 1.65 0.17 10.69
C PHE A 57 2.03 -1.31 10.76
N LEU A 58 2.76 -1.83 9.78
CA LEU A 58 3.19 -3.22 9.68
C LEU A 58 4.71 -3.30 9.54
N ASN A 59 5.34 -4.11 10.37
CA ASN A 59 6.72 -4.52 10.13
C ASN A 59 6.74 -5.67 9.11
N GLN A 60 7.35 -5.46 7.95
CA GLN A 60 7.37 -6.46 6.87
C GLN A 60 8.30 -7.65 7.17
N ASP A 61 9.31 -7.48 8.02
CA ASP A 61 10.22 -8.58 8.42
C ASP A 61 9.50 -9.59 9.32
N THR A 62 8.65 -9.11 10.24
CA THR A 62 7.99 -9.95 11.24
C THR A 62 6.52 -10.22 10.95
N GLY A 63 5.90 -9.44 10.06
CA GLY A 63 4.45 -9.46 9.83
C GLY A 63 3.63 -8.90 10.99
N LEU A 64 4.27 -8.28 12.00
CA LEU A 64 3.59 -7.76 13.19
C LEU A 64 3.10 -6.33 13.00
N ILE A 65 1.91 -6.04 13.53
CA ILE A 65 1.31 -4.70 13.53
C ILE A 65 1.91 -3.88 14.67
N PHE A 66 2.40 -2.68 14.35
CA PHE A 66 2.91 -1.73 15.33
C PHE A 66 1.87 -0.65 15.63
N GLU A 67 1.02 -0.90 16.62
CA GLU A 67 -0.17 -0.08 16.78
C GLU A 67 0.10 1.33 17.30
N LYS A 68 1.18 1.54 18.06
CA LYS A 68 1.53 2.89 18.55
C LYS A 68 1.77 3.87 17.39
N ALA A 69 2.03 3.35 16.19
CA ALA A 69 2.17 4.09 14.94
C ALA A 69 0.94 4.00 14.02
N SER A 70 -0.11 3.27 14.43
CA SER A 70 -1.36 3.05 13.67
C SER A 70 -2.45 4.06 14.07
N HIS A 71 -3.37 4.37 13.16
CA HIS A 71 -4.52 5.25 13.44
C HIS A 71 -5.77 4.77 12.68
N LEU A 72 -6.83 4.39 13.41
CA LEU A 72 -8.11 3.92 12.85
C LEU A 72 -9.31 4.77 13.29
N GLU A 73 -9.06 5.98 13.81
CA GLU A 73 -10.07 6.87 14.41
C GLU A 73 -11.26 7.15 13.47
N GLU A 74 -11.00 7.35 12.18
CA GLU A 74 -12.01 7.78 11.19
C GLU A 74 -12.31 6.69 10.15
N ALA A 75 -11.86 5.45 10.38
CA ALA A 75 -12.12 4.33 9.47
C ALA A 75 -13.62 4.03 9.33
N HIS A 76 -14.44 4.47 10.29
CA HIS A 76 -15.86 4.21 10.36
C HIS A 76 -16.76 5.17 9.59
N GLU A 77 -16.22 6.33 9.20
CA GLU A 77 -16.98 7.42 8.55
C GLU A 77 -17.24 7.18 7.06
N VAL A 78 -17.03 5.95 6.61
CA VAL A 78 -17.00 5.53 5.23
C VAL A 78 -17.97 4.36 5.15
N GLY A 79 -19.16 4.65 4.62
CA GLY A 79 -20.32 3.76 4.60
C GLY A 79 -20.13 2.54 3.70
N ASN A 80 -19.11 1.72 3.95
CA ASN A 80 -18.77 0.56 3.16
C ASN A 80 -19.83 -0.55 3.36
N PRO A 81 -20.54 -1.00 2.31
CA PRO A 81 -21.56 -2.03 2.44
C PRO A 81 -20.91 -3.43 2.51
N GLY A 82 -21.07 -4.08 3.65
CA GLY A 82 -20.91 -5.54 3.77
C GLY A 82 -19.54 -6.00 4.25
N ASN A 83 -19.41 -6.24 5.55
CA ASN A 83 -18.19 -6.73 6.18
C ASN A 83 -18.47 -7.94 7.09
N VAL A 84 -17.68 -9.01 6.94
CA VAL A 84 -17.58 -10.14 7.87
C VAL A 84 -16.11 -10.53 8.05
N TRP A 85 -15.61 -10.28 9.26
CA TRP A 85 -14.46 -10.81 10.02
C TRP A 85 -13.07 -11.10 9.37
N PRO A 86 -11.97 -10.99 10.17
CA PRO A 86 -11.93 -10.59 11.58
C PRO A 86 -11.42 -9.16 11.79
N TYR A 87 -12.34 -8.20 11.96
CA TYR A 87 -12.06 -6.82 12.41
C TYR A 87 -11.77 -6.77 13.92
N LYS A 88 -10.84 -7.62 14.37
CA LYS A 88 -10.22 -7.58 15.68
C LYS A 88 -8.73 -7.45 15.45
N TYR A 89 -8.15 -6.40 15.97
CA TYR A 89 -6.71 -6.19 15.94
C TYR A 89 -6.24 -6.11 17.39
N SER A 90 -5.35 -7.00 17.81
CA SER A 90 -4.80 -6.95 19.16
C SER A 90 -3.97 -5.68 19.34
N CYS A 91 -3.96 -5.18 20.58
CA CYS A 91 -3.23 -4.03 21.03
C CYS A 91 -1.97 -4.40 21.87
N SER A 92 -1.02 -3.48 21.98
CA SER A 92 0.38 -3.64 22.37
C SER A 92 0.57 -3.31 23.84
N ASN A 93 -0.47 -2.76 24.46
CA ASN A 93 -0.73 -2.82 25.90
C ASN A 93 -1.51 -4.08 26.30
N GLY A 94 -1.81 -5.00 25.37
CA GLY A 94 -2.60 -6.21 25.59
C GLY A 94 -4.09 -6.06 25.25
N ASP A 95 -4.53 -4.89 24.79
CA ASP A 95 -5.94 -4.67 24.44
C ASP A 95 -6.29 -5.35 23.09
N THR A 96 -7.47 -5.09 22.56
CA THR A 96 -7.83 -5.42 21.18
C THR A 96 -8.61 -4.24 20.63
N ILE A 97 -8.09 -3.53 19.62
CA ILE A 97 -8.88 -2.60 18.84
C ILE A 97 -9.78 -3.41 17.91
N SER A 98 -11.08 -3.34 18.15
CA SER A 98 -12.06 -3.73 17.15
C SER A 98 -12.55 -2.45 16.52
N ALA A 99 -12.64 -2.40 15.19
CA ALA A 99 -13.49 -1.39 14.59
C ALA A 99 -14.92 -1.76 15.03
N SER A 100 -15.51 -1.01 15.97
CA SER A 100 -16.85 -1.26 16.53
C SER A 100 -17.92 -1.32 15.44
N ASN A 101 -17.61 -0.80 14.26
CA ASN A 101 -18.44 -0.76 13.07
C ASN A 101 -17.96 -1.66 11.91
N LYS A 102 -16.96 -2.53 12.12
CA LYS A 102 -16.37 -3.43 11.09
C LYS A 102 -15.57 -2.72 9.97
N ALA A 103 -14.89 -1.61 10.21
CA ALA A 103 -14.09 -0.93 9.16
C ALA A 103 -12.69 -1.56 8.90
N ALA A 104 -12.22 -1.55 7.65
CA ALA A 104 -10.87 -1.94 7.22
C ALA A 104 -9.92 -0.73 7.12
N PRO A 105 -8.59 -0.87 7.32
CA PRO A 105 -7.64 0.22 7.12
C PRO A 105 -7.60 0.65 5.65
N SER A 106 -7.47 1.95 5.39
CA SER A 106 -7.35 2.47 4.02
C SER A 106 -6.00 2.24 3.36
N VAL A 107 -4.97 2.02 4.16
CA VAL A 107 -3.58 1.85 3.73
C VAL A 107 -2.79 1.19 4.85
N LYS A 108 -1.71 0.48 4.49
CA LYS A 108 -0.70 0.01 5.43
C LYS A 108 0.52 0.92 5.36
N ALA A 109 0.92 1.51 6.48
CA ALA A 109 2.27 2.04 6.63
C ALA A 109 3.21 0.86 6.89
N VAL A 110 4.35 0.78 6.21
CA VAL A 110 5.26 -0.37 6.33
C VAL A 110 6.69 0.05 6.62
N SER A 111 7.44 -0.86 7.25
CA SER A 111 8.91 -0.80 7.32
C SER A 111 9.52 -2.16 6.99
N TRP A 112 10.67 -2.13 6.32
CA TRP A 112 11.48 -3.30 6.01
C TRP A 112 12.95 -3.07 6.41
N ASN A 113 13.59 -4.12 6.92
CA ASN A 113 14.92 -4.06 7.52
C ASN A 113 15.01 -3.02 8.65
N TYR A 114 13.95 -2.90 9.44
CA TYR A 114 13.89 -2.02 10.60
C TYR A 114 13.21 -2.73 11.78
N SER A 115 13.78 -2.56 12.97
CA SER A 115 13.13 -3.01 14.22
C SER A 115 12.22 -1.91 14.79
N GLU A 116 11.16 -2.29 15.51
CA GLU A 116 10.26 -1.33 16.19
C GLU A 116 11.01 -0.40 17.15
N ASN A 117 12.09 -0.88 17.77
CA ASN A 117 12.95 -0.10 18.65
C ASN A 117 13.69 1.05 17.94
N GLN A 118 13.68 1.10 16.60
CA GLN A 118 14.25 2.17 15.78
C GLN A 118 13.21 3.20 15.32
N TRP A 119 11.93 3.02 15.65
CA TRP A 119 10.90 4.00 15.34
C TRP A 119 11.16 5.31 16.09
N ARG A 120 11.11 6.43 15.35
CA ARG A 120 11.41 7.79 15.82
C ARG A 120 12.83 7.96 16.40
N LYS A 121 13.78 7.11 15.98
CA LYS A 121 15.21 7.22 16.34
C LYS A 121 16.08 7.55 15.13
N ASN A 122 17.34 7.89 15.41
CA ASN A 122 18.38 8.09 14.40
C ASN A 122 19.63 7.28 14.80
N PRO A 123 20.07 6.30 13.99
CA PRO A 123 19.42 5.80 12.77
C PRO A 123 18.07 5.15 13.08
N GLY A 124 17.15 5.14 12.12
CA GLY A 124 15.79 4.65 12.34
C GLY A 124 14.79 5.18 11.33
N TYR A 125 13.51 5.07 11.65
CA TYR A 125 12.44 5.46 10.73
C TYR A 125 11.27 6.15 11.41
N GLU A 126 10.50 6.91 10.64
CA GLU A 126 9.24 7.50 11.07
C GLU A 126 8.28 7.64 9.89
N ILE A 127 7.04 7.18 10.07
CA ILE A 127 5.89 7.65 9.29
C ILE A 127 4.96 8.31 10.30
N SER A 128 4.76 9.62 10.19
CA SER A 128 3.91 10.37 11.09
C SER A 128 3.12 11.43 10.36
N ILE A 129 1.98 11.84 10.91
CA ILE A 129 1.19 12.92 10.33
C ILE A 129 1.66 14.29 10.83
N ASN A 130 1.53 15.33 10.03
CA ASN A 130 1.66 16.70 10.48
C ASN A 130 0.59 16.97 11.55
N ARG A 131 1.02 17.19 12.80
CA ARG A 131 0.14 17.38 13.96
C ARG A 131 -0.07 18.86 14.29
N ASP A 132 0.04 19.78 13.33
CA ASP A 132 -0.34 21.17 13.60
C ASP A 132 -1.83 21.23 13.97
N LYS A 133 -2.10 21.17 15.29
CA LYS A 133 -3.43 21.10 15.87
C LYS A 133 -4.29 22.32 15.54
N SER A 134 -3.67 23.40 15.06
CA SER A 134 -4.37 24.62 14.68
C SER A 134 -4.99 24.56 13.28
N ARG A 135 -4.67 23.54 12.47
CA ARG A 135 -5.18 23.38 11.11
C ARG A 135 -5.71 21.95 10.89
N VAL A 136 -6.96 21.84 10.45
CA VAL A 136 -7.42 20.59 9.83
C VAL A 136 -6.72 20.49 8.48
N ILE A 137 -5.65 19.68 8.42
CA ILE A 137 -4.89 19.46 7.18
C ILE A 137 -5.60 18.34 6.39
N ASN A 138 -6.30 18.73 5.33
CA ASN A 138 -6.96 17.81 4.41
C ASN A 138 -6.53 18.16 2.97
N PRO A 139 -5.89 17.23 2.22
CA PRO A 139 -5.57 15.84 2.57
C PRO A 139 -4.52 15.71 3.68
N ILE A 140 -4.49 14.57 4.39
CA ILE A 140 -3.53 14.33 5.48
C ILE A 140 -2.10 14.42 4.91
N GLU A 141 -1.24 15.15 5.64
CA GLU A 141 0.18 15.27 5.35
C GLU A 141 0.98 14.27 6.17
N PHE A 142 1.66 13.35 5.49
CA PHE A 142 2.56 12.35 6.09
C PHE A 142 4.01 12.80 5.95
N LEU A 143 4.74 12.82 7.06
CA LEU A 143 6.19 12.92 7.12
C LEU A 143 6.80 11.51 7.11
N PHE A 144 7.68 11.28 6.16
CA PHE A 144 8.54 10.11 6.09
C PHE A 144 9.93 10.51 6.52
N LYS A 145 10.54 9.71 7.41
CA LYS A 145 11.98 9.76 7.70
C LYS A 145 12.53 8.36 7.58
N ASN A 146 13.47 8.16 6.67
CA ASN A 146 14.21 6.92 6.48
C ASN A 146 15.69 7.23 6.72
N ASN A 147 16.15 7.02 7.95
CA ASN A 147 17.50 7.35 8.41
C ASN A 147 18.35 6.08 8.45
N ALA A 148 19.05 5.78 7.36
CA ALA A 148 19.91 4.62 7.22
C ALA A 148 21.40 4.95 7.31
N LYS A 149 21.79 6.24 7.38
CA LYS A 149 23.20 6.66 7.33
C LYS A 149 24.00 5.96 8.43
N LYS A 150 23.68 6.23 9.70
CA LYS A 150 24.45 5.70 10.85
C LYS A 150 24.00 4.30 11.30
N ALA A 151 23.27 3.56 10.47
CA ALA A 151 22.85 2.20 10.81
C ALA A 151 24.06 1.26 10.90
N VAL A 152 23.99 0.26 11.79
CA VAL A 152 25.07 -0.72 12.01
C VAL A 152 25.47 -1.42 10.71
N ASP A 153 24.48 -1.77 9.89
CA ASP A 153 24.67 -2.21 8.51
C ASP A 153 24.16 -1.09 7.60
N SER A 154 25.11 -0.30 7.09
CA SER A 154 24.84 0.83 6.18
C SER A 154 24.68 0.39 4.73
N ASP A 155 25.02 -0.86 4.39
CA ASP A 155 24.86 -1.41 3.04
C ASP A 155 23.48 -2.02 2.83
N LEU A 156 22.84 -2.47 3.91
CA LEU A 156 21.48 -3.00 3.88
C LEU A 156 20.47 -1.97 3.36
N LEU A 157 19.68 -2.37 2.36
CA LEU A 157 18.53 -1.60 1.89
C LEU A 157 17.49 -1.53 3.01
N ARG A 158 17.10 -0.33 3.40
CA ARG A 158 16.05 -0.11 4.37
C ARG A 158 14.92 0.66 3.72
N GLU A 159 13.70 0.17 3.91
CA GLU A 159 12.53 0.73 3.26
C GLU A 159 11.46 1.10 4.27
N ILE A 160 10.75 2.16 3.96
CA ILE A 160 9.47 2.49 4.57
C ILE A 160 8.51 2.95 3.47
N GLY A 161 7.22 2.76 3.67
CA GLY A 161 6.27 3.14 2.63
C GLY A 161 4.81 3.10 3.04
N LEU A 162 3.96 3.48 2.10
CA LEU A 162 2.53 3.22 2.12
C LEU A 162 2.19 2.14 1.11
N VAL A 163 1.44 1.14 1.54
CA VAL A 163 1.03 0.00 0.73
C VAL A 163 -0.49 -0.04 0.70
N PHE A 164 -1.04 0.13 -0.50
CA PHE A 164 -2.46 0.03 -0.76
C PHE A 164 -2.72 -1.34 -1.38
N ASP A 165 -3.17 -2.29 -0.57
CA ASP A 165 -3.46 -3.64 -1.04
C ASP A 165 -4.92 -3.78 -1.50
N HIS A 166 -5.07 -4.52 -2.58
CA HIS A 166 -6.33 -5.06 -3.05
C HIS A 166 -6.30 -6.59 -2.93
N TRP A 167 -7.37 -7.17 -2.38
CA TRP A 167 -7.59 -8.62 -2.39
C TRP A 167 -8.77 -8.97 -3.30
N PRO A 168 -8.54 -9.31 -4.58
CA PRO A 168 -9.53 -10.01 -5.39
C PRO A 168 -9.69 -11.43 -4.85
N GLU A 169 -10.83 -11.73 -4.24
CA GLU A 169 -11.31 -13.11 -4.07
C GLU A 169 -12.27 -13.43 -5.21
N ARG A 170 -12.33 -14.68 -5.67
CA ARG A 170 -13.35 -15.10 -6.64
C ARG A 170 -14.55 -15.65 -5.87
N PHE A 171 -15.75 -15.15 -6.14
CA PHE A 171 -16.99 -15.76 -5.65
C PHE A 171 -17.16 -17.17 -6.24
N ARG A 172 -17.93 -18.01 -5.56
CA ARG A 172 -18.25 -19.38 -6.03
C ARG A 172 -18.97 -19.42 -7.39
N ASP A 173 -19.55 -18.31 -7.82
CA ASP A 173 -20.23 -18.16 -9.11
C ASP A 173 -19.29 -17.69 -10.24
N GLY A 174 -17.99 -17.52 -9.95
CA GLY A 174 -16.98 -17.10 -10.92
C GLY A 174 -16.81 -15.59 -11.07
N SER A 175 -17.62 -14.77 -10.40
CA SER A 175 -17.45 -13.31 -10.34
C SER A 175 -16.35 -12.90 -9.34
N TRP A 176 -15.76 -11.71 -9.52
CA TRP A 176 -14.75 -11.20 -8.59
C TRP A 176 -15.43 -10.51 -7.41
N ASN A 177 -14.95 -10.76 -6.20
CA ASN A 177 -15.35 -10.04 -4.99
C ASN A 177 -14.99 -8.57 -5.13
N ASP A 178 -15.91 -7.71 -4.74
CA ASP A 178 -15.72 -6.26 -4.68
C ASP A 178 -14.59 -6.00 -3.69
N GLY A 179 -13.44 -5.59 -4.22
CA GLY A 179 -12.17 -5.44 -3.54
C GLY A 179 -12.18 -5.00 -2.09
N LEU A 180 -11.37 -5.67 -1.26
CA LEU A 180 -11.20 -5.30 0.14
C LEU A 180 -9.73 -5.15 0.53
N TRP A 181 -9.38 -3.89 0.77
CA TRP A 181 -8.63 -3.36 1.92
C TRP A 181 -8.48 -1.85 1.68
N SER A 182 -7.87 -1.46 0.55
CA SER A 182 -7.61 -0.06 0.19
C SER A 182 -8.41 0.45 -1.02
N PHE A 183 -8.96 -0.47 -1.81
CA PHE A 183 -9.67 -0.19 -3.06
C PHE A 183 -11.18 -0.19 -2.86
N ARG A 184 -11.91 0.47 -3.76
CA ARG A 184 -13.39 0.52 -3.74
C ARG A 184 -14.03 -0.76 -4.25
N LYS A 185 -13.39 -1.41 -5.21
CA LYS A 185 -13.81 -2.68 -5.81
C LYS A 185 -12.63 -3.34 -6.52
N GLY A 186 -12.89 -4.48 -7.15
CA GLY A 186 -11.96 -5.07 -8.11
C GLY A 186 -11.91 -4.29 -9.41
N TYR A 187 -10.72 -4.20 -10.00
CA TYR A 187 -10.48 -3.50 -11.24
C TYR A 187 -9.58 -4.34 -12.15
N ARG A 188 -9.97 -4.46 -13.42
CA ARG A 188 -9.11 -4.98 -14.48
C ARG A 188 -8.37 -3.84 -15.16
N ILE A 189 -7.18 -4.14 -15.70
CA ILE A 189 -6.44 -3.15 -16.50
C ILE A 189 -7.25 -2.75 -17.74
N ALA A 190 -7.96 -3.70 -18.36
CA ALA A 190 -8.81 -3.47 -19.54
C ALA A 190 -9.94 -2.44 -19.36
N GLU A 191 -10.32 -2.14 -18.11
CA GLU A 191 -11.37 -1.17 -17.82
C GLU A 191 -10.92 0.27 -18.08
N PHE A 192 -9.64 0.49 -18.40
CA PHE A 192 -9.06 1.81 -18.48
C PHE A 192 -8.18 2.01 -19.72
N SER A 193 -8.38 3.16 -20.37
CA SER A 193 -7.45 3.71 -21.34
C SER A 193 -6.18 4.25 -20.67
N GLU A 194 -6.29 4.72 -19.42
CA GLU A 194 -5.17 5.26 -18.63
C GLU A 194 -5.31 4.90 -17.15
N ILE A 195 -4.18 4.65 -16.48
CA ILE A 195 -4.12 4.47 -15.02
C ILE A 195 -3.06 5.41 -14.47
N ARG A 196 -3.49 6.40 -13.69
CA ARG A 196 -2.62 7.48 -13.21
C ARG A 196 -2.56 7.53 -11.68
N PRO A 197 -1.35 7.44 -11.07
CA PRO A 197 -1.19 7.89 -9.71
C PRO A 197 -1.22 9.43 -9.70
N LEU A 198 -1.68 10.00 -8.59
CA LEU A 198 -1.49 11.41 -8.27
C LEU A 198 -1.08 11.50 -6.82
N LEU A 199 0.09 12.10 -6.58
CA LEU A 199 0.57 12.35 -5.23
C LEU A 199 1.33 13.67 -5.19
N LYS A 200 1.27 14.35 -4.04
CA LYS A 200 2.01 15.59 -3.81
C LYS A 200 3.15 15.33 -2.85
N VAL A 201 4.36 15.59 -3.29
CA VAL A 201 5.59 15.35 -2.51
C VAL A 201 6.38 16.63 -2.37
N LYS A 202 6.93 16.83 -1.18
CA LYS A 202 7.86 17.92 -0.88
C LYS A 202 9.06 17.33 -0.16
N MET A 203 10.26 17.60 -0.66
CA MET A 203 11.49 17.17 0.01
C MET A 203 11.71 18.00 1.26
N ASP A 204 12.10 17.35 2.36
CA ASP A 204 12.41 18.01 3.63
C ASP A 204 13.92 18.06 3.82
N ASN A 205 14.60 16.91 3.74
CA ASN A 205 16.05 16.85 3.84
C ASN A 205 16.59 15.54 3.23
N TYR A 206 17.86 15.53 2.84
CA TYR A 206 18.60 14.31 2.60
C TYR A 206 20.10 14.53 2.89
N SER A 207 20.79 13.47 3.29
CA SER A 207 22.22 13.52 3.57
C SER A 207 23.04 12.87 2.47
N ALA A 208 24.30 13.27 2.30
CA ALA A 208 25.21 12.51 1.42
C ALA A 208 25.46 11.10 2.00
N PRO A 209 25.67 10.06 1.18
CA PRO A 209 25.98 8.71 1.62
C PRO A 209 27.24 8.67 2.48
N ILE A 210 27.40 7.66 3.36
CA ILE A 210 28.62 7.48 4.16
C ILE A 210 29.88 7.30 3.29
N LEU A 211 29.78 6.53 2.22
CA LEU A 211 30.85 6.35 1.24
C LEU A 211 30.30 6.72 -0.13
N ALA A 212 31.05 7.50 -0.90
CA ALA A 212 30.66 7.94 -2.24
C ALA A 212 30.74 6.83 -3.31
N ALA A 213 31.16 5.62 -2.95
CA ALA A 213 31.35 4.50 -3.87
C ALA A 213 30.23 3.44 -3.76
N GLU A 214 29.71 3.11 -4.95
CA GLU A 214 28.89 1.96 -5.38
C GLU A 214 27.59 1.66 -4.61
N GLY A 215 26.45 2.04 -5.22
CA GLY A 215 25.13 1.50 -4.89
C GLY A 215 24.48 2.00 -3.59
N ARG A 216 25.06 3.02 -2.95
CA ARG A 216 24.53 3.68 -1.75
C ARG A 216 23.87 5.02 -2.08
N GLY A 217 22.68 5.23 -1.55
CA GLY A 217 21.90 6.43 -1.76
C GLY A 217 20.47 6.24 -1.26
N ALA A 218 19.58 7.12 -1.69
CA ALA A 218 18.16 7.01 -1.40
C ALA A 218 17.35 7.30 -2.65
N TYR A 219 16.21 6.62 -2.76
CA TYR A 219 15.23 6.85 -3.80
C TYR A 219 13.81 6.83 -3.23
N ILE A 220 12.87 7.41 -3.98
CA ILE A 220 11.43 7.31 -3.71
C ILE A 220 10.74 6.83 -4.97
N SER A 221 9.88 5.82 -4.85
CA SER A 221 9.13 5.24 -5.95
C SER A 221 7.63 5.22 -5.68
N VAL A 222 6.86 5.12 -6.77
CA VAL A 222 5.44 4.76 -6.72
C VAL A 222 5.21 3.58 -7.66
N ASP A 223 4.73 2.47 -7.08
CA ASP A 223 4.76 1.15 -7.66
C ASP A 223 3.34 0.62 -7.85
N PHE A 224 3.01 0.25 -9.08
CA PHE A 224 1.72 -0.32 -9.44
C PHE A 224 1.84 -1.83 -9.56
N ARG A 225 0.93 -2.55 -8.92
CA ARG A 225 0.92 -4.02 -8.87
C ARG A 225 -0.35 -4.56 -9.51
N PHE A 226 -0.20 -5.63 -10.27
CA PHE A 226 -1.32 -6.38 -10.84
C PHE A 226 -0.98 -7.87 -10.97
N ALA A 227 -1.97 -8.72 -11.20
CA ALA A 227 -1.77 -10.16 -11.31
C ALA A 227 -2.75 -10.84 -12.27
N TYR A 228 -2.33 -12.00 -12.77
CA TYR A 228 -3.13 -12.91 -13.58
C TYR A 228 -3.56 -14.11 -12.75
N TYR A 229 -4.76 -14.60 -13.02
CA TYR A 229 -5.41 -15.64 -12.24
C TYR A 229 -5.87 -16.79 -13.13
N ASP A 230 -5.70 -18.02 -12.64
CA ASP A 230 -6.32 -19.17 -13.26
C ASP A 230 -7.82 -19.25 -12.96
N GLU A 231 -8.50 -20.23 -13.57
CA GLU A 231 -9.91 -20.51 -13.31
C GLU A 231 -10.19 -20.91 -11.84
N GLY A 232 -9.18 -21.37 -11.10
CA GLY A 232 -9.29 -21.65 -9.67
C GLY A 232 -9.17 -20.40 -8.79
N GLY A 233 -8.87 -19.22 -9.35
CA GLY A 233 -8.56 -18.01 -8.60
C GLY A 233 -7.16 -18.00 -7.98
N LYS A 234 -6.26 -18.88 -8.43
CA LYS A 234 -4.85 -18.87 -8.03
C LYS A 234 -4.06 -17.90 -8.91
N ILE A 235 -3.15 -17.16 -8.29
CA ILE A 235 -2.21 -16.30 -9.01
C ILE A 235 -1.27 -17.16 -9.87
N ILE A 236 -1.23 -16.88 -11.17
CA ILE A 236 -0.30 -17.48 -12.12
C ILE A 236 0.98 -16.65 -12.20
N ARG A 237 0.82 -15.32 -12.30
CA ARG A 237 1.91 -14.36 -12.33
C ARG A 237 1.46 -13.04 -11.71
N SER A 238 2.33 -12.40 -10.94
CA SER A 238 2.17 -11.03 -10.46
C SER A 238 3.21 -10.15 -11.12
N ASP A 239 2.81 -8.96 -11.52
CA ASP A 239 3.69 -7.97 -12.13
C ASP A 239 3.68 -6.69 -11.26
N LEU A 240 4.84 -6.05 -11.14
CA LEU A 240 5.05 -4.77 -10.48
C LEU A 240 5.81 -3.86 -11.45
N ILE A 241 5.27 -2.68 -11.69
CA ILE A 241 5.94 -1.61 -12.41
C ILE A 241 5.97 -0.35 -11.53
N GLY A 242 7.17 0.09 -11.17
CA GLY A 242 7.39 1.27 -10.36
C GLY A 242 8.10 2.37 -11.12
N VAL A 243 7.87 3.60 -10.69
CA VAL A 243 8.55 4.79 -11.20
C VAL A 243 9.25 5.49 -10.05
N VAL A 244 10.57 5.57 -10.14
CA VAL A 244 11.46 6.28 -9.24
C VAL A 244 11.42 7.76 -9.61
N PHE A 245 10.64 8.53 -8.85
CA PHE A 245 10.47 9.97 -9.05
C PHE A 245 11.41 10.81 -8.17
N ALA A 246 12.25 10.18 -7.35
CA ALA A 246 13.32 10.85 -6.62
C ALA A 246 14.55 9.95 -6.55
N ASN A 247 15.70 10.43 -7.01
CA ASN A 247 16.98 9.71 -7.01
C ASN A 247 18.15 10.70 -6.84
N PHE A 248 18.50 11.02 -5.60
CA PHE A 248 19.39 12.15 -5.27
C PHE A 248 20.87 11.91 -5.59
N PHE A 249 21.23 10.67 -5.90
CA PHE A 249 22.61 10.24 -6.12
C PHE A 249 22.82 9.59 -7.49
N ASN A 250 21.86 9.79 -8.41
CA ASN A 250 21.89 9.21 -9.74
C ASN A 250 22.19 7.70 -9.71
N LEU A 251 21.55 7.00 -8.77
CA LEU A 251 21.64 5.55 -8.66
C LEU A 251 21.10 4.91 -9.94
N ASP A 252 21.77 3.88 -10.40
CA ASP A 252 21.34 3.02 -11.49
C ASP A 252 21.76 1.60 -11.12
N PHE A 253 20.78 0.76 -10.74
CA PHE A 253 21.02 -0.64 -10.39
C PHE A 253 20.92 -1.57 -11.60
N ASN A 254 20.51 -1.06 -12.76
CA ASN A 254 20.53 -1.75 -14.04
C ASN A 254 21.89 -1.62 -14.74
N LEU A 255 22.71 -0.63 -14.33
CA LEU A 255 24.04 -0.34 -14.88
C LEU A 255 24.00 0.03 -16.37
N ASN A 256 22.90 0.63 -16.82
CA ASN A 256 22.74 1.15 -18.17
C ASN A 256 22.20 2.59 -18.14
N PRO A 257 23.07 3.61 -18.21
CA PRO A 257 22.65 5.01 -18.06
C PRO A 257 21.84 5.55 -19.26
N ASN A 258 21.69 4.76 -20.33
CA ASN A 258 21.05 5.18 -21.57
C ASN A 258 19.58 4.75 -21.70
N ASP A 259 19.09 3.88 -20.81
CA ASP A 259 17.70 3.49 -20.79
C ASP A 259 16.96 4.10 -19.58
N ALA A 260 15.67 3.81 -19.50
CA ALA A 260 14.82 4.24 -18.39
C ALA A 260 14.78 3.22 -17.25
N ILE A 261 15.46 2.08 -17.33
CA ILE A 261 15.35 0.99 -16.37
C ILE A 261 16.27 1.28 -15.19
N PHE A 262 15.69 1.51 -14.01
CA PHE A 262 16.45 1.71 -12.78
C PHE A 262 16.88 0.38 -12.16
N TRP A 263 15.99 -0.61 -12.17
CA TRP A 263 16.21 -1.96 -11.68
C TRP A 263 15.14 -2.89 -12.24
N GLN A 264 15.46 -4.16 -12.48
CA GLN A 264 14.47 -5.16 -12.86
C GLN A 264 14.81 -6.55 -12.33
N ASP A 265 13.78 -7.37 -12.18
CA ASP A 265 13.89 -8.79 -11.88
C ASP A 265 12.82 -9.57 -12.63
N PHE A 266 13.25 -10.11 -13.77
CA PHE A 266 12.44 -10.97 -14.64
C PHE A 266 13.01 -12.38 -14.74
N ILE A 267 14.00 -12.74 -13.92
CA ILE A 267 14.68 -14.04 -14.04
C ILE A 267 14.56 -14.83 -12.75
N SER A 268 14.62 -14.19 -11.58
CA SER A 268 14.70 -14.91 -10.31
C SER A 268 13.41 -15.69 -10.00
N ASP A 269 12.26 -15.15 -10.39
CA ASP A 269 10.94 -15.75 -10.17
C ASP A 269 10.07 -15.62 -11.44
N PRO A 270 9.75 -16.72 -12.15
CA PRO A 270 8.86 -16.67 -13.32
C PRO A 270 7.42 -16.25 -12.96
N THR A 271 7.02 -16.37 -11.70
CA THR A 271 5.69 -16.00 -11.20
C THR A 271 5.62 -14.56 -10.69
N SER A 272 6.73 -13.82 -10.70
CA SER A 272 6.81 -12.43 -10.24
C SER A 272 7.72 -11.60 -11.14
N ARG A 273 7.16 -10.64 -11.87
CA ARG A 273 7.94 -9.71 -12.71
C ARG A 273 7.97 -8.35 -12.06
N ARG A 274 9.16 -7.78 -11.86
CA ARG A 274 9.29 -6.50 -11.18
C ARG A 274 10.24 -5.61 -11.96
N ILE A 275 9.84 -4.37 -12.16
CA ILE A 275 10.67 -3.35 -12.79
C ILE A 275 10.44 -2.01 -12.12
N LEU A 276 11.52 -1.26 -11.93
CA LEU A 276 11.51 0.13 -11.50
C LEU A 276 12.12 0.96 -12.63
N LEU A 277 11.46 2.04 -13.00
CA LEU A 277 11.85 2.95 -14.07
C LEU A 277 12.25 4.31 -13.52
N SER A 278 13.15 5.01 -14.18
CA SER A 278 13.55 6.37 -13.83
C SER A 278 12.57 7.40 -14.42
N ALA A 279 11.91 8.19 -13.56
CA ALA A 279 11.04 9.27 -14.02
C ALA A 279 11.79 10.32 -14.86
N GLU A 280 13.03 10.64 -14.49
CA GLU A 280 13.88 11.60 -15.20
C GLU A 280 14.14 11.16 -16.65
N LYS A 281 14.43 9.87 -16.86
CA LYS A 281 14.70 9.30 -18.19
C LYS A 281 13.45 9.20 -19.05
N LEU A 282 12.30 9.02 -18.43
CA LEU A 282 10.98 9.01 -19.08
C LEU A 282 10.43 10.42 -19.35
N GLY A 283 11.11 11.48 -18.86
CA GLY A 283 10.65 12.86 -19.00
C GLY A 283 9.44 13.22 -18.11
N PHE A 284 9.22 12.46 -17.03
CA PHE A 284 8.19 12.74 -16.04
C PHE A 284 8.69 13.67 -14.93
N ASP A 285 7.75 14.19 -14.13
CA ASP A 285 8.08 14.99 -12.96
C ASP A 285 9.00 14.23 -12.00
N PHE A 286 10.12 14.87 -11.66
CA PHE A 286 11.20 14.28 -10.87
C PHE A 286 11.66 15.26 -9.79
N LEU A 287 11.90 14.74 -8.59
CA LEU A 287 12.50 15.45 -7.47
C LEU A 287 14.02 15.36 -7.59
N GLY A 288 14.60 16.38 -8.20
CA GLY A 288 16.03 16.50 -8.44
C GLY A 288 16.87 16.72 -7.16
N SER A 289 18.18 16.78 -7.37
CA SER A 289 19.21 16.91 -6.32
C SER A 289 19.36 18.31 -5.70
N SER A 290 18.36 19.20 -5.83
CA SER A 290 18.39 20.47 -5.12
C SER A 290 17.93 20.25 -3.67
N ARG A 291 18.85 20.44 -2.71
CA ARG A 291 18.70 20.21 -1.26
C ARG A 291 17.54 20.93 -0.56
N SER A 292 16.77 21.76 -1.26
CA SER A 292 15.68 22.53 -0.69
C SER A 292 14.66 22.86 -1.77
N ASP A 293 13.92 21.84 -2.22
CA ASP A 293 12.63 22.12 -2.83
C ASP A 293 11.57 22.14 -1.73
N ASN A 294 11.36 23.32 -1.15
CA ASN A 294 10.39 23.54 -0.08
C ASN A 294 8.95 23.58 -0.62
N GLU A 295 8.74 23.31 -1.90
CA GLU A 295 7.43 23.31 -2.54
C GLU A 295 6.93 21.90 -2.81
N TYR A 296 5.61 21.74 -2.80
CA TYR A 296 4.99 20.48 -3.19
C TYR A 296 5.01 20.36 -4.72
N ARG A 297 5.62 19.30 -5.22
CA ARG A 297 5.47 18.86 -6.61
C ARG A 297 4.38 17.81 -6.70
N THR A 298 3.63 17.85 -7.80
CA THR A 298 2.68 16.79 -8.14
C THR A 298 3.43 15.75 -8.96
N ILE A 299 3.31 14.48 -8.59
CA ILE A 299 3.80 13.36 -9.39
C ILE A 299 2.60 12.68 -10.00
N THR A 300 2.58 12.60 -11.33
CA THR A 300 1.54 11.93 -12.10
C THR A 300 2.07 11.52 -13.48
N PHE A 301 1.62 10.38 -13.97
CA PHE A 301 1.97 9.80 -15.26
C PHE A 301 1.00 8.65 -15.54
N ASP A 302 1.04 8.04 -16.73
CA ASP A 302 0.17 6.91 -17.08
C ASP A 302 0.95 5.58 -17.08
N TYR A 303 0.45 4.59 -16.35
CA TYR A 303 1.05 3.25 -16.28
C TYR A 303 0.78 2.42 -17.54
N ILE A 304 -0.31 2.65 -18.29
CA ILE A 304 -0.67 1.81 -19.44
C ILE A 304 0.43 1.74 -20.52
N PRO A 305 1.01 2.86 -21.02
CA PRO A 305 2.11 2.79 -21.98
C PRO A 305 3.35 2.12 -21.39
N LEU A 306 3.66 2.37 -20.10
CA LEU A 306 4.82 1.78 -19.45
C LEU A 306 4.70 0.25 -19.32
N ILE A 307 3.50 -0.25 -19.01
CA ILE A 307 3.21 -1.69 -18.97
C ILE A 307 3.48 -2.33 -20.32
N LYS A 308 2.99 -1.72 -21.41
CA LYS A 308 3.14 -2.25 -22.76
C LYS A 308 4.57 -2.20 -23.28
N GLU A 309 5.36 -1.22 -22.83
CA GLU A 309 6.74 -1.02 -23.31
C GLU A 309 7.77 -1.81 -22.51
N TYR A 310 7.63 -1.90 -21.18
CA TYR A 310 8.69 -2.37 -20.29
C TYR A 310 8.45 -3.72 -19.63
N LEU A 311 7.21 -4.21 -19.56
CA LEU A 311 6.93 -5.53 -19.00
C LEU A 311 6.94 -6.62 -20.08
N PRO A 312 7.38 -7.85 -19.74
CA PRO A 312 7.28 -8.97 -20.67
C PRO A 312 5.82 -9.29 -20.98
N GLU A 313 5.59 -9.92 -22.14
CA GLU A 313 4.29 -10.42 -22.56
C GLU A 313 3.57 -11.18 -21.44
N PRO A 314 2.24 -11.11 -21.35
CA PRO A 314 1.43 -11.87 -20.39
C PRO A 314 1.74 -13.38 -20.39
N PRO A 315 1.38 -14.12 -19.32
CA PRO A 315 1.52 -15.58 -19.32
C PRO A 315 0.77 -16.23 -20.49
N GLU A 316 1.20 -17.42 -20.91
CA GLU A 316 0.57 -18.14 -22.02
C GLU A 316 -0.95 -18.29 -21.82
N GLY A 317 -1.73 -17.90 -22.83
CA GLY A 317 -3.20 -17.93 -22.78
C GLY A 317 -3.85 -16.70 -22.14
N TYR A 318 -3.07 -15.71 -21.72
CA TYR A 318 -3.55 -14.44 -21.14
C TYR A 318 -3.17 -13.25 -22.03
N THR A 319 -3.88 -12.16 -21.83
CA THR A 319 -3.58 -10.83 -22.36
C THR A 319 -3.49 -9.83 -21.21
N PHE A 320 -2.93 -8.63 -21.44
CA PHE A 320 -2.94 -7.59 -20.42
C PHE A 320 -4.36 -7.21 -19.96
N ASP A 321 -5.38 -7.51 -20.77
CA ASP A 321 -6.78 -7.25 -20.42
C ASP A 321 -7.30 -8.17 -19.29
N ASP A 322 -6.65 -9.32 -19.11
CA ASP A 322 -6.97 -10.28 -18.05
C ASP A 322 -6.32 -9.93 -16.71
N ALA A 323 -5.41 -8.95 -16.70
CA ALA A 323 -4.72 -8.52 -15.49
C ALA A 323 -5.65 -7.78 -14.52
N ILE A 324 -5.57 -8.16 -13.25
CA ILE A 324 -6.35 -7.56 -12.17
C ILE A 324 -5.42 -6.71 -11.32
N VAL A 325 -5.82 -5.46 -11.07
CA VAL A 325 -5.08 -4.53 -10.21
C VAL A 325 -5.00 -5.08 -8.80
N ARG A 326 -3.80 -5.08 -8.22
CA ARG A 326 -3.49 -5.65 -6.90
C ARG A 326 -3.03 -4.62 -5.89
N GLY A 327 -2.51 -3.49 -6.33
CA GLY A 327 -2.12 -2.46 -5.39
C GLY A 327 -1.39 -1.28 -5.99
N LEU A 328 -1.18 -0.30 -5.11
CA LEU A 328 -0.31 0.84 -5.30
C LEU A 328 0.59 0.93 -4.08
N ASP A 329 1.89 1.08 -4.26
CA ASP A 329 2.84 1.26 -3.17
C ASP A 329 3.63 2.54 -3.37
N ILE A 330 4.00 3.21 -2.29
CA ILE A 330 4.90 4.37 -2.31
C ILE A 330 6.01 4.05 -1.33
N TYR A 331 7.21 3.80 -1.82
CA TYR A 331 8.36 3.41 -1.02
C TYR A 331 9.43 4.48 -1.00
N SER A 332 10.10 4.60 0.13
CA SER A 332 11.39 5.25 0.26
C SER A 332 12.43 4.19 0.57
N GLY A 333 13.35 3.96 -0.36
CA GLY A 333 14.50 3.08 -0.17
C GLY A 333 15.73 3.87 0.20
N SER A 334 16.50 3.39 1.19
CA SER A 334 17.73 4.03 1.62
C SER A 334 18.83 3.01 1.95
N ARG A 335 20.06 3.29 1.46
CA ARG A 335 21.31 2.60 1.78
C ARG A 335 22.35 3.64 2.19
N GLY A 336 22.78 3.59 3.45
CA GLY A 336 23.85 4.45 3.98
C GLY A 336 23.56 5.96 3.90
N THR A 337 22.28 6.34 3.80
CA THR A 337 21.79 7.70 3.56
C THR A 337 20.61 8.01 4.48
N ASP A 338 20.39 9.28 4.79
CA ASP A 338 19.17 9.74 5.45
C ASP A 338 18.31 10.51 4.46
N ILE A 339 17.00 10.27 4.45
CA ILE A 339 16.04 10.99 3.63
C ILE A 339 14.78 11.30 4.45
N SER A 340 14.27 12.52 4.31
CA SER A 340 12.97 12.93 4.80
C SER A 340 12.18 13.69 3.75
N PHE A 341 10.89 13.40 3.68
CA PHE A 341 9.97 14.05 2.75
C PHE A 341 8.55 14.04 3.29
N TRP A 342 7.75 14.96 2.75
CA TRP A 342 6.32 15.06 3.01
C TRP A 342 5.55 14.50 1.83
N LEU A 343 4.50 13.74 2.11
CA LEU A 343 3.58 13.15 1.14
C LEU A 343 2.14 13.53 1.49
N LYS A 344 1.34 13.93 0.50
CA LYS A 344 -0.10 14.14 0.67
C LYS A 344 -0.86 13.91 -0.63
N ASP A 345 -2.18 13.92 -0.53
CA ASP A 345 -3.08 13.86 -1.70
C ASP A 345 -2.87 12.60 -2.56
N VAL A 346 -2.63 11.45 -1.93
CA VAL A 346 -2.36 10.18 -2.62
C VAL A 346 -3.64 9.64 -3.26
N GLN A 347 -3.60 9.42 -4.57
CA GLN A 347 -4.70 8.94 -5.37
C GLN A 347 -4.23 7.91 -6.40
N LEU A 348 -5.16 7.04 -6.80
CA LEU A 348 -5.04 6.20 -7.98
C LEU A 348 -6.33 6.34 -8.78
N ASN A 349 -6.21 6.84 -10.01
CA ASN A 349 -7.33 7.15 -10.87
C ASN A 349 -7.21 6.38 -12.18
N GLY A 350 -8.32 5.76 -12.60
CA GLY A 350 -8.44 5.15 -13.93
C GLY A 350 -9.34 5.99 -14.83
N MET A 351 -8.96 6.14 -16.10
CA MET A 351 -9.77 6.78 -17.14
C MET A 351 -10.36 5.68 -18.03
N PRO A 352 -11.70 5.57 -18.19
CA PRO A 352 -12.34 4.50 -18.98
C PRO A 352 -11.91 4.41 -20.44
#